data_AF-A0A3P7M171-F1
#
_entry.id   AF-A0A3P7M171-F1
#
_cell.length_a   1.000
_cell.length_b   1.000
_cell.length_c   1.000
_cell.angle_alpha   90.00
_cell.angle_beta   90.00
_cell.angle_gamma   90.00
#
_symmetry.space_group_name_H-M   'P 1'
#
loop_
_entity.id
_entity.type
_entity.pdbx_description
1 polymer ?
#
loop_
_entity_poly.entity_id
_entity_poly.type
_entity_poly.pdbx_seq_one_letter_code
_entity_poly.pdbx_strand_id
1 'polypeptide(L)'
;PKIKRRASDSLAKCSLSYSPKNFISPFRKPLFEIQRVSAHDHEALITSILVRPFKVPIPNYQASGYETKALGVKRSGARVALHDPFEPDALVLYTPPVMNAHEALKTEVDKQLVHVVVDPVLTKVLRPHQREGVKFMYDCVTGVQIPGNYGCIMADEMGLGKTLQCITLIWTLLRQSPEAKPTVDKAVIVTPSSLVKNWYNEINKWLGLKVRPLAIDSGSKDDIDRNLGRHFSSSNLNKN
;
A
#
# COMPACT_ATOMS: atom_id res chain seq x y z
N PRO A 1 -48.36 -56.97 2.01
CA PRO A 1 -49.51 -56.40 1.29
C PRO A 1 -49.10 -55.14 0.49
N LYS A 2 -48.87 -55.32 -0.81
CA LYS A 2 -48.56 -54.24 -1.77
C LYS A 2 -49.81 -53.42 -2.05
N ILE A 3 -49.74 -52.09 -1.97
CA ILE A 3 -50.69 -51.19 -2.64
C ILE A 3 -49.91 -50.05 -3.31
N LYS A 4 -49.82 -50.12 -4.63
CA LYS A 4 -49.45 -49.03 -5.56
C LYS A 4 -50.65 -48.09 -5.70
N ARG A 5 -50.45 -46.76 -5.60
CA ARG A 5 -51.22 -45.72 -6.34
C ARG A 5 -50.30 -44.51 -6.55
N ARG A 6 -49.72 -44.34 -7.73
CA ARG A 6 -50.18 -43.61 -8.95
C ARG A 6 -49.74 -42.13 -8.90
N ALA A 7 -48.67 -41.85 -9.63
CA ALA A 7 -48.21 -40.51 -9.95
C ALA A 7 -49.13 -39.88 -11.02
N SER A 8 -49.47 -38.61 -10.83
CA SER A 8 -49.82 -37.69 -11.93
C SER A 8 -49.70 -36.26 -11.39
N ASP A 9 -48.54 -35.67 -11.63
CA ASP A 9 -48.26 -34.24 -11.49
C ASP A 9 -49.22 -33.43 -12.36
N SER A 10 -49.90 -32.46 -11.77
CA SER A 10 -50.52 -31.35 -12.49
C SER A 10 -49.76 -30.08 -12.16
N LEU A 11 -48.59 -29.94 -12.76
CA LEU A 11 -47.90 -28.65 -12.89
C LEU A 11 -48.76 -27.76 -13.79
N ALA A 12 -49.59 -26.93 -13.17
CA ALA A 12 -50.24 -25.82 -13.85
C ALA A 12 -49.14 -24.92 -14.43
N LYS A 13 -48.88 -25.05 -15.74
CA LYS A 13 -48.01 -24.16 -16.50
C LYS A 13 -48.66 -22.77 -16.48
N CYS A 14 -48.15 -21.91 -15.60
CA CYS A 14 -48.44 -20.48 -15.62
C CYS A 14 -47.69 -19.87 -16.82
N SER A 15 -48.23 -20.05 -18.03
CA SER A 15 -47.72 -19.43 -19.25
C SER A 15 -48.29 -18.02 -19.38
N LEU A 16 -47.91 -17.12 -18.48
CA LEU A 16 -47.96 -15.70 -18.80
C LEU A 16 -46.64 -15.36 -19.51
N SER A 17 -46.71 -15.07 -20.80
CA SER A 17 -45.61 -14.49 -21.55
C SER A 17 -45.23 -13.15 -20.90
N TYR A 18 -44.06 -13.11 -20.27
CA TYR A 18 -43.50 -11.87 -19.74
C TYR A 18 -43.32 -10.87 -20.89
N SER A 19 -44.00 -9.73 -20.81
CA SER A 19 -43.85 -8.61 -21.75
C SER A 19 -43.24 -7.42 -21.02
N PRO A 20 -42.02 -6.98 -21.38
CA PRO A 20 -41.33 -5.85 -20.74
C PRO A 20 -42.10 -4.52 -20.78
N LYS A 21 -43.05 -4.40 -21.72
CA LYS A 21 -43.90 -3.20 -21.87
C LYS A 21 -44.84 -2.98 -20.70
N ASN A 22 -45.16 -4.04 -19.95
CA ASN A 22 -46.12 -3.99 -18.84
C ASN A 22 -45.51 -3.49 -17.51
N PHE A 23 -44.19 -3.22 -17.48
CA PHE A 23 -43.45 -2.85 -16.26
C PHE A 23 -42.63 -1.56 -16.42
N ILE A 24 -43.02 -0.67 -17.34
CA ILE A 24 -42.35 0.62 -17.54
C ILE A 24 -42.85 1.60 -16.48
N SER A 25 -41.93 2.21 -15.72
CA SER A 25 -42.32 3.17 -14.69
C SER A 25 -42.80 4.49 -15.33
N PRO A 26 -43.88 5.11 -14.83
CA PRO A 26 -44.41 6.35 -15.40
C PRO A 26 -43.46 7.56 -15.27
N PHE A 27 -42.44 7.44 -14.41
CA PHE A 27 -41.47 8.51 -14.14
C PHE A 27 -40.12 8.34 -14.87
N ARG A 28 -39.90 7.22 -15.56
CA ARG A 28 -38.70 7.02 -16.40
C ARG A 28 -39.11 6.62 -17.80
N LYS A 29 -38.99 7.57 -18.74
CA LYS A 29 -39.02 7.25 -20.18
C LYS A 29 -37.60 6.86 -20.62
N PRO A 30 -37.42 5.74 -21.34
CA PRO A 30 -36.13 5.43 -21.95
C PRO A 30 -35.77 6.51 -22.97
N LEU A 31 -34.49 6.90 -23.01
CA LEU A 31 -34.01 7.98 -23.90
C LEU A 31 -34.08 7.58 -25.39
N PHE A 32 -34.16 6.28 -25.70
CA PHE A 32 -34.33 5.74 -27.04
C PHE A 32 -35.19 4.47 -27.00
N GLU A 33 -36.04 4.29 -28.02
CA GLU A 33 -36.84 3.09 -28.21
C GLU A 33 -35.98 2.01 -28.86
N ILE A 34 -35.72 0.92 -28.13
CA ILE A 34 -34.88 -0.18 -28.61
C ILE A 34 -35.68 -0.95 -29.67
N GLN A 35 -35.37 -0.73 -30.95
CA GLN A 35 -35.82 -1.62 -32.02
C GLN A 35 -35.31 -3.03 -31.74
N ARG A 36 -36.17 -4.05 -31.90
CA ARG A 36 -35.78 -5.46 -31.74
C ARG A 36 -34.80 -5.84 -32.84
N VAL A 37 -33.53 -5.60 -32.61
CA VAL A 37 -32.45 -6.11 -33.47
C VAL A 37 -32.28 -7.60 -33.16
N SER A 38 -31.89 -8.40 -34.16
CA SER A 38 -31.68 -9.83 -33.96
C SER A 38 -30.64 -10.06 -32.85
N ALA A 39 -30.73 -11.17 -32.11
CA ALA A 39 -29.81 -11.43 -30.99
C ALA A 39 -28.33 -11.37 -31.40
N HIS A 40 -28.04 -11.73 -32.65
CA HIS A 40 -26.70 -11.72 -33.23
C HIS A 40 -26.16 -10.30 -33.45
N ASP A 41 -27.03 -9.34 -33.77
CA ASP A 41 -26.65 -7.93 -33.95
C ASP A 41 -26.47 -7.21 -32.61
N HIS A 42 -27.25 -7.62 -31.60
CA HIS A 42 -27.16 -7.07 -30.24
C HIS A 42 -25.83 -7.45 -29.57
N GLU A 43 -25.37 -8.70 -29.74
CA GLU A 43 -24.07 -9.14 -29.26
C GLU A 43 -22.91 -8.45 -29.99
N ALA A 44 -23.03 -8.24 -31.30
CA ALA A 44 -22.05 -7.49 -32.08
C ALA A 44 -21.96 -6.02 -31.63
N LEU A 45 -23.09 -5.39 -31.34
CA LEU A 45 -23.16 -4.03 -30.81
C LEU A 45 -22.46 -3.93 -29.44
N ILE A 46 -22.79 -4.82 -28.50
CA ILE A 46 -22.17 -4.84 -27.16
C ILE A 46 -20.66 -5.02 -27.27
N THR A 47 -20.21 -5.97 -28.09
CA THR A 47 -18.78 -6.22 -28.32
C THR A 47 -18.09 -4.97 -28.87
N SER A 48 -18.73 -4.27 -29.81
CA SER A 48 -18.19 -3.03 -30.38
C SER A 48 -18.11 -1.87 -29.37
N ILE A 49 -18.98 -1.85 -28.36
CA ILE A 49 -18.98 -0.84 -27.30
C ILE A 49 -17.90 -1.15 -26.26
N LEU A 50 -17.77 -2.42 -25.85
CA LEU A 50 -16.79 -2.85 -24.85
C LEU A 50 -15.34 -2.82 -25.34
N VAL A 51 -15.11 -2.99 -26.64
CA VAL A 51 -13.77 -2.97 -27.25
C VAL A 51 -13.26 -1.54 -27.47
N ARG A 52 -14.13 -0.52 -27.40
CA ARG A 52 -13.69 0.88 -27.55
C ARG A 52 -12.98 1.35 -26.27
N PRO A 53 -11.75 1.87 -26.35
CA PRO A 53 -11.10 2.47 -25.20
C PRO A 53 -11.94 3.65 -24.71
N PHE A 54 -12.16 3.72 -23.40
CA PHE A 54 -12.97 4.75 -22.77
C PHE A 54 -12.42 6.15 -23.11
N LYS A 55 -13.26 7.00 -23.70
CA LYS A 55 -12.96 8.41 -23.95
C LYS A 55 -13.70 9.25 -22.91
N VAL A 56 -12.96 10.05 -22.16
CA VAL A 56 -13.53 10.98 -21.18
C VAL A 56 -14.46 11.96 -21.92
N PRO A 57 -15.75 12.06 -21.58
CA PRO A 57 -16.73 12.86 -22.31
C PRO A 57 -16.62 14.39 -22.05
N ILE A 58 -15.48 14.85 -21.52
CA ILE A 58 -15.24 16.24 -21.17
C ILE A 58 -14.33 16.85 -22.25
N PRO A 59 -14.81 17.85 -23.02
CA PRO A 59 -13.98 18.55 -23.99
C PRO A 59 -12.74 19.15 -23.30
N ASN A 60 -11.55 18.93 -23.87
CA ASN A 60 -10.26 19.45 -23.37
C ASN A 60 -9.75 18.86 -22.05
N TYR A 61 -10.22 17.67 -21.63
CA TYR A 61 -9.62 16.99 -20.47
C TYR A 61 -8.23 16.42 -20.83
N GLN A 62 -7.18 17.10 -20.39
CA GLN A 62 -5.82 16.56 -20.36
C GLN A 62 -5.58 15.92 -18.98
N ALA A 63 -5.38 14.60 -18.96
CA ALA A 63 -4.93 13.92 -17.75
C ALA A 63 -3.52 14.41 -17.41
N SER A 64 -3.38 15.24 -16.36
CA SER A 64 -2.05 15.64 -15.89
C SER A 64 -1.31 14.40 -15.41
N GLY A 65 -0.13 14.13 -15.96
CA GLY A 65 0.70 12.98 -15.64
C GLY A 65 1.16 13.01 -14.19
N TYR A 66 0.36 12.45 -13.29
CA TYR A 66 0.72 11.83 -12.01
C TYR A 66 -0.57 11.17 -11.52
N GLU A 67 -0.56 9.84 -11.45
CA GLU A 67 -1.49 8.96 -10.72
C GLU A 67 -2.92 9.46 -10.52
N THR A 68 -3.86 8.87 -11.27
CA THR A 68 -5.29 8.70 -10.93
C THR A 68 -5.78 9.44 -9.67
N LYS A 69 -5.92 10.77 -9.74
CA LYS A 69 -6.69 11.50 -8.74
C LYS A 69 -8.16 11.35 -9.08
N ALA A 70 -8.78 10.28 -8.59
CA ALA A 70 -10.22 10.14 -8.62
C ALA A 70 -10.85 11.28 -7.80
N LEU A 71 -11.74 12.06 -8.44
CA LEU A 71 -12.58 13.02 -7.74
C LEU A 71 -13.61 12.24 -6.92
N GLY A 72 -13.40 12.19 -5.61
CA GLY A 72 -14.30 11.55 -4.65
C GLY A 72 -13.85 11.82 -3.21
N VAL A 73 -14.79 11.79 -2.27
CA VAL A 73 -14.45 11.77 -0.83
C VAL A 73 -13.58 10.53 -0.62
N LYS A 74 -12.30 10.74 -0.31
CA LYS A 74 -11.37 9.68 0.05
C LYS A 74 -11.89 9.08 1.35
N ARG A 75 -12.79 8.08 1.27
CA ARG A 75 -13.07 7.21 2.41
C ARG A 75 -11.71 6.75 2.91
N SER A 76 -11.47 6.83 4.22
CA SER A 76 -10.24 6.29 4.81
C SER A 76 -10.05 4.90 4.22
N GLY A 77 -9.03 4.74 3.37
CA GLY A 77 -8.84 3.49 2.63
C GLY A 77 -8.62 2.37 3.65
N ALA A 78 -8.86 1.12 3.24
CA ALA A 78 -8.37 0.00 4.04
C ALA A 78 -6.89 0.22 4.37
N ARG A 79 -6.45 -0.16 5.57
CA ARG A 79 -5.02 -0.12 5.91
C ARG A 79 -4.29 -1.10 4.98
N VAL A 80 -3.43 -0.56 4.13
CA VAL A 80 -2.64 -1.33 3.17
C VAL A 80 -1.16 -1.05 3.44
N ALA A 81 -0.31 -2.04 3.18
CA ALA A 81 1.14 -1.87 3.20
C ALA A 81 1.56 -0.75 2.23
N LEU A 82 2.67 -0.06 2.54
CA LEU A 82 3.15 1.04 1.70
C LEU A 82 3.63 0.56 0.32
N HIS A 83 4.16 -0.67 0.27
CA HIS A 83 4.64 -1.32 -0.95
C HIS A 83 4.02 -2.72 -1.06
N ASP A 84 3.94 -3.25 -2.28
CA ASP A 84 3.31 -4.54 -2.56
C ASP A 84 4.18 -5.70 -2.04
N PRO A 85 3.70 -6.55 -1.11
CA PRO A 85 4.46 -7.69 -0.61
C PRO A 85 4.57 -8.84 -1.62
N PHE A 86 3.78 -8.85 -2.70
CA PHE A 86 3.74 -9.94 -3.67
C PHE A 86 4.54 -9.65 -4.95
N GLU A 87 5.19 -8.49 -5.03
CA GLU A 87 6.08 -8.16 -6.15
C GLU A 87 7.29 -9.13 -6.18
N PRO A 88 7.75 -9.58 -7.35
CA PRO A 88 8.99 -10.35 -7.44
C PRO A 88 10.14 -9.57 -6.81
N ASP A 89 10.99 -10.26 -6.03
CA ASP A 89 12.09 -9.66 -5.25
C ASP A 89 11.68 -8.71 -4.12
N ALA A 90 10.40 -8.66 -3.72
CA ALA A 90 9.99 -7.88 -2.55
C ALA A 90 10.66 -8.40 -1.27
N LEU A 91 11.32 -7.49 -0.54
CA LEU A 91 11.88 -7.80 0.77
C LEU A 91 10.86 -7.47 1.86
N VAL A 92 10.10 -8.49 2.25
CA VAL A 92 9.11 -8.41 3.32
C VAL A 92 9.79 -8.61 4.68
N LEU A 93 9.74 -7.59 5.54
CA LEU A 93 10.29 -7.64 6.90
C LEU A 93 9.28 -8.17 7.90
N TYR A 94 8.01 -7.82 7.73
CA TYR A 94 6.93 -8.27 8.61
C TYR A 94 5.73 -8.76 7.79
N THR A 95 5.21 -9.92 8.19
CA THR A 95 3.98 -10.50 7.67
C THR A 95 2.98 -10.63 8.82
N PRO A 96 1.76 -10.07 8.67
CA PRO A 96 0.73 -10.21 9.69
C PRO A 96 0.37 -11.69 9.92
N PRO A 97 -0.01 -12.06 11.14
CA PRO A 97 -0.41 -13.43 11.44
C PRO A 97 -1.64 -13.82 10.63
N VAL A 98 -1.68 -15.06 10.14
CA VAL A 98 -2.83 -15.59 9.40
C VAL A 98 -4.00 -15.73 10.38
N MET A 99 -5.04 -14.93 10.19
CA MET A 99 -6.27 -14.98 10.99
C MET A 99 -7.35 -15.77 10.27
N ASN A 100 -8.21 -16.45 11.03
CA ASN A 100 -9.38 -17.12 10.47
C ASN A 100 -10.37 -16.08 9.91
N ALA A 101 -11.16 -16.43 8.89
CA ALA A 101 -12.13 -15.51 8.28
C ALA A 101 -13.11 -14.90 9.31
N HIS A 102 -13.50 -15.70 10.32
CA HIS A 102 -14.37 -15.24 11.40
C HIS A 102 -13.67 -14.28 12.39
N GLU A 103 -12.36 -14.43 12.62
CA GLU A 103 -11.56 -13.51 13.44
C GLU A 103 -11.26 -12.21 12.70
N ALA A 104 -11.02 -12.29 11.39
CA ALA A 104 -10.84 -11.13 10.52
C ALA A 104 -12.09 -10.24 10.49
N LEU A 105 -13.30 -10.83 10.53
CA LEU A 105 -14.57 -10.09 10.59
C LEU A 105 -14.84 -9.44 11.96
N LYS A 106 -14.25 -9.96 13.04
CA LYS A 106 -14.39 -9.42 14.40
C LYS A 106 -13.38 -8.31 14.69
N THR A 107 -12.22 -8.38 14.05
CA THR A 107 -11.17 -7.38 14.21
C THR A 107 -11.62 -6.06 13.59
N GLU A 108 -11.48 -4.98 14.36
CA GLU A 108 -11.73 -3.63 13.83
C GLU A 108 -10.76 -3.36 12.67
N VAL A 109 -11.27 -2.74 11.60
CA VAL A 109 -10.46 -2.36 10.42
C VAL A 109 -9.25 -1.48 10.82
N ASP A 110 -9.39 -0.72 11.90
CA ASP A 110 -8.35 0.15 12.46
C ASP A 110 -7.30 -0.58 13.32
N LYS A 111 -7.46 -1.86 13.60
CA LYS A 111 -6.47 -2.67 14.33
C LYS A 111 -5.82 -3.73 13.45
N GLN A 112 -6.21 -3.81 12.19
CA GLN A 112 -5.63 -4.75 11.26
C GLN A 112 -4.16 -4.39 10.99
N LEU A 113 -3.29 -5.39 11.19
CA LEU A 113 -1.86 -5.27 10.91
C LEU A 113 -1.60 -5.42 9.41
N VAL A 114 -0.64 -4.66 8.91
CA VAL A 114 -0.22 -4.65 7.50
C VAL A 114 1.19 -5.22 7.36
N HIS A 115 1.52 -5.67 6.14
CA HIS A 115 2.89 -6.05 5.82
C HIS A 115 3.83 -4.85 5.89
N VAL A 116 5.07 -5.10 6.32
CA VAL A 116 6.16 -4.11 6.21
C VAL A 116 7.10 -4.60 5.13
N VAL A 117 7.23 -3.82 4.07
CA VAL A 117 7.96 -4.18 2.87
C VAL A 117 8.99 -3.09 2.59
N VAL A 118 10.25 -3.47 2.37
CA VAL A 118 11.31 -2.49 2.08
C VAL A 118 11.03 -1.80 0.74
N ASP A 119 11.28 -0.49 0.67
CA ASP A 119 11.10 0.31 -0.53
C ASP A 119 11.82 -0.34 -1.74
N PRO A 120 11.11 -0.62 -2.85
CA PRO A 120 11.70 -1.26 -4.03
C PRO A 120 12.94 -0.55 -4.58
N VAL A 121 13.07 0.78 -4.37
CA VAL A 121 14.28 1.53 -4.76
C VAL A 121 15.53 1.02 -4.04
N LEU A 122 15.40 0.63 -2.78
CA LEU A 122 16.50 0.08 -1.98
C LEU A 122 16.67 -1.42 -2.21
N THR A 123 15.56 -2.16 -2.25
CA THR A 123 15.55 -3.63 -2.41
C THR A 123 16.25 -4.09 -3.70
N LYS A 124 16.15 -3.29 -4.78
CA LYS A 124 16.82 -3.55 -6.07
C LYS A 124 18.35 -3.46 -6.01
N VAL A 125 18.89 -2.70 -5.05
CA VAL A 125 20.34 -2.49 -4.91
C VAL A 125 20.95 -3.40 -3.84
N LEU A 126 20.15 -3.84 -2.87
CA LEU A 126 20.62 -4.72 -1.79
C LEU A 126 21.05 -6.09 -2.31
N ARG A 127 22.28 -6.47 -1.95
CA ARG A 127 22.81 -7.83 -2.17
C ARG A 127 22.14 -8.83 -1.20
N PRO A 128 22.16 -10.14 -1.50
CA PRO A 128 21.48 -11.14 -0.67
C PRO A 128 21.84 -11.08 0.82
N HIS A 129 23.13 -11.00 1.16
CA HIS A 129 23.58 -10.86 2.57
C HIS A 129 23.11 -9.57 3.23
N GLN A 130 22.95 -8.49 2.46
CA GLN A 130 22.43 -7.22 2.96
C GLN A 130 20.93 -7.29 3.22
N ARG A 131 20.17 -8.04 2.41
CA ARG A 131 18.74 -8.29 2.64
C ARG A 131 18.54 -9.04 3.96
N GLU A 132 19.36 -10.05 4.23
CA GLU A 132 19.37 -10.79 5.49
C GLU A 132 19.75 -9.88 6.67
N GLY A 133 20.80 -9.06 6.53
CA GLY A 133 21.21 -8.11 7.57
C GLY A 133 20.12 -7.08 7.92
N VAL A 134 19.41 -6.54 6.92
CA VAL A 134 18.28 -5.62 7.16
C VAL A 134 17.14 -6.31 7.90
N LYS A 135 16.79 -7.55 7.51
CA LYS A 135 15.77 -8.34 8.18
C LYS A 135 16.15 -8.63 9.64
N PHE A 136 17.38 -9.09 9.86
CA PHE A 136 17.90 -9.33 11.20
C PHE A 136 17.84 -8.09 12.09
N MET A 137 18.30 -6.94 11.58
CA MET A 137 18.23 -5.69 12.33
C MET A 137 16.79 -5.29 12.65
N TYR A 138 15.87 -5.43 11.68
CA TYR A 138 14.46 -5.12 11.87
C TYR A 138 13.86 -5.97 13.00
N ASP A 139 14.07 -7.29 12.96
CA ASP A 139 13.56 -8.22 13.97
C ASP A 139 14.11 -7.90 15.38
N CYS A 140 15.37 -7.47 15.47
CA CYS A 140 15.98 -7.03 16.72
C CYS A 140 15.36 -5.72 17.24
N VAL A 141 15.21 -4.70 16.39
CA VAL A 141 14.70 -3.38 16.83
C VAL A 141 13.19 -3.37 17.06
N THR A 142 12.43 -4.33 16.53
CA THR A 142 11.01 -4.50 16.83
C THR A 142 10.74 -5.45 18.00
N GLY A 143 11.79 -6.02 18.61
CA GLY A 143 11.66 -6.96 19.74
C GLY A 143 11.04 -8.31 19.37
N VAL A 144 11.08 -8.68 18.08
CA VAL A 144 10.65 -9.99 17.58
C VAL A 144 11.70 -11.04 17.90
N GLN A 145 12.98 -10.68 17.76
CA GLN A 145 14.10 -11.58 18.04
C GLN A 145 14.23 -11.87 19.53
N ILE A 146 14.17 -10.84 20.37
CA ILE A 146 14.25 -10.94 21.83
C ILE A 146 13.16 -10.05 22.45
N PRO A 147 12.12 -10.63 23.07
CA PRO A 147 11.05 -9.86 23.69
C PRO A 147 11.57 -8.86 24.73
N GLY A 148 11.05 -7.63 24.69
CA GLY A 148 11.44 -6.55 25.61
C GLY A 148 12.79 -5.91 25.33
N ASN A 149 13.50 -6.34 24.28
CA ASN A 149 14.77 -5.75 23.85
C ASN A 149 14.63 -5.18 22.43
N TYR A 150 15.15 -3.98 22.22
CA TYR A 150 15.02 -3.23 20.97
C TYR A 150 16.38 -2.78 20.39
N GLY A 151 17.45 -3.45 20.82
CA GLY A 151 18.83 -3.17 20.41
C GLY A 151 19.32 -4.19 19.39
N CYS A 152 20.26 -3.77 18.53
CA CYS A 152 20.93 -4.63 17.57
C CYS A 152 22.41 -4.30 17.51
N ILE A 153 23.26 -5.33 17.42
CA ILE A 153 24.71 -5.18 17.18
C ILE A 153 25.01 -5.73 15.79
N MET A 154 25.52 -4.88 14.90
CA MET A 154 26.04 -5.31 13.61
C MET A 154 27.55 -5.51 13.70
N ALA A 155 27.98 -6.75 13.60
CA ALA A 155 29.40 -7.15 13.67
C ALA A 155 29.95 -7.67 12.33
N ASP A 156 29.28 -7.35 11.22
CA ASP A 156 29.74 -7.74 9.88
C ASP A 156 31.11 -7.14 9.55
N GLU A 157 31.87 -7.84 8.71
CA GLU A 157 33.17 -7.40 8.22
C GLU A 157 33.09 -6.02 7.51
N MET A 158 34.20 -5.27 7.54
CA MET A 158 34.29 -3.98 6.88
C MET A 158 34.16 -4.15 5.36
N GLY A 159 33.43 -3.24 4.70
CA GLY A 159 33.23 -3.29 3.24
C GLY A 159 31.97 -4.02 2.75
N LEU A 160 31.21 -4.71 3.62
CA LEU A 160 29.96 -5.39 3.22
C LEU A 160 28.76 -4.43 2.97
N GLY A 161 28.96 -3.12 3.14
CA GLY A 161 27.93 -2.10 2.91
C GLY A 161 26.93 -1.92 4.06
N LYS A 162 27.41 -2.01 5.31
CA LYS A 162 26.61 -1.76 6.52
C LYS A 162 25.84 -0.44 6.48
N THR A 163 26.42 0.62 5.91
CA THR A 163 25.79 1.92 5.77
C THR A 163 24.47 1.84 5.00
N LEU A 164 24.44 1.13 3.87
CA LEU A 164 23.22 0.96 3.07
C LEU A 164 22.17 0.15 3.84
N GLN A 165 22.60 -0.89 4.57
CA GLN A 165 21.69 -1.66 5.43
C GLN A 165 21.05 -0.77 6.50
N CYS A 166 21.84 0.06 7.21
CA CYS A 166 21.33 1.01 8.19
C CYS A 166 20.36 2.03 7.59
N ILE A 167 20.70 2.62 6.45
CA ILE A 167 19.84 3.59 5.76
C ILE A 167 18.50 2.94 5.38
N THR A 168 18.54 1.69 4.92
CA THR A 168 17.33 0.92 4.58
C THR A 168 16.45 0.68 5.78
N LEU A 169 17.04 0.30 6.92
CA LEU A 169 16.31 0.12 8.17
C LEU A 169 15.67 1.45 8.60
N ILE A 170 16.45 2.53 8.67
CA ILE A 170 15.97 3.86 9.08
C ILE A 170 14.82 4.32 8.19
N TRP A 171 14.96 4.19 6.87
CA TRP A 171 13.91 4.56 5.93
C TRP A 171 12.62 3.76 6.16
N THR A 172 12.75 2.45 6.38
CA THR A 172 11.61 1.59 6.64
C THR A 172 10.90 1.99 7.93
N LEU A 173 11.64 2.24 9.02
CA LEU A 173 11.07 2.66 10.31
C LEU A 173 10.42 4.06 10.25
N LEU A 174 10.96 4.98 9.44
CA LEU A 174 10.41 6.33 9.25
C LEU A 174 9.10 6.36 8.45
N ARG A 175 8.78 5.28 7.74
CA ARG A 175 7.66 5.25 6.78
C ARG A 175 6.63 4.18 7.10
N GLN A 176 7.03 3.10 7.75
CA GLN A 176 6.24 1.90 7.90
C GLN A 176 6.34 1.32 9.31
N SER A 177 5.27 0.62 9.68
CA SER A 177 5.16 -0.26 10.83
C SER A 177 4.01 -1.24 10.54
N PRO A 178 3.89 -2.33 11.32
CA PRO A 178 2.75 -3.22 11.25
C PRO A 178 1.39 -2.51 11.43
N GLU A 179 1.37 -1.34 12.08
CA GLU A 179 0.14 -0.57 12.31
C GLU A 179 -0.16 0.46 11.19
N ALA A 180 0.51 0.38 10.05
CA ALA A 180 0.37 1.31 8.91
C ALA A 180 0.71 2.78 9.24
N LYS A 181 1.55 3.00 10.26
CA LYS A 181 2.10 4.31 10.65
C LYS A 181 3.63 4.25 10.71
N PRO A 182 4.37 5.38 10.74
CA PRO A 182 5.80 5.34 11.02
C PRO A 182 6.09 4.72 12.39
N THR A 183 7.09 3.83 12.47
CA THR A 183 7.58 3.30 13.76
C THR A 183 8.28 4.40 14.55
N VAL A 184 9.06 5.24 13.86
CA VAL A 184 9.76 6.39 14.43
C VAL A 184 9.52 7.64 13.58
N ASP A 185 9.46 8.80 14.22
CA ASP A 185 9.31 10.08 13.51
C ASP A 185 10.67 10.66 13.08
N LYS A 186 11.74 10.31 13.80
CA LYS A 186 13.10 10.84 13.65
C LYS A 186 14.14 9.77 13.93
N ALA A 187 15.30 9.89 13.32
CA ALA A 187 16.45 9.03 13.56
C ALA A 187 17.71 9.88 13.71
N VAL A 188 18.62 9.46 14.59
CA VAL A 188 19.92 10.10 14.82
C VAL A 188 21.01 9.09 14.52
N ILE A 189 22.01 9.51 13.74
CA ILE A 189 23.17 8.70 13.38
C ILE A 189 24.38 9.36 14.01
N VAL A 190 25.00 8.67 14.98
CA VAL A 190 26.22 9.14 15.64
C VAL A 190 27.41 8.48 14.96
N THR A 191 28.28 9.29 14.39
CA THR A 191 29.46 8.83 13.65
C THR A 191 30.66 9.72 13.98
N PRO A 192 31.90 9.23 13.80
CA PRO A 192 33.08 10.08 13.85
C PRO A 192 32.93 11.31 12.94
N SER A 193 33.45 12.47 13.37
CA SER A 193 33.30 13.75 12.65
C SER A 193 33.73 13.65 11.17
N SER A 194 34.81 12.90 10.89
CA SER A 194 35.30 12.66 9.52
C SER A 194 34.31 11.93 8.60
N LEU A 195 33.35 11.19 9.15
CA LEU A 195 32.38 10.39 8.40
C LEU A 195 31.02 11.07 8.25
N VAL A 196 30.75 12.18 8.94
CA VAL A 196 29.45 12.86 8.91
C VAL A 196 29.06 13.24 7.47
N LYS A 197 29.99 13.83 6.71
CA LYS A 197 29.77 14.20 5.30
C LYS A 197 29.55 12.97 4.40
N ASN A 198 30.25 11.87 4.68
CA ASN A 198 30.08 10.63 3.94
C ASN A 198 28.67 10.06 4.14
N TRP A 199 28.19 10.01 5.38
CA TRP A 199 26.82 9.58 5.69
C TRP A 199 25.76 10.49 5.06
N TYR A 200 25.96 11.81 5.09
CA TYR A 200 25.08 12.76 4.41
C TYR A 200 24.97 12.46 2.91
N ASN A 201 26.10 12.21 2.25
CA ASN A 201 26.14 11.89 0.82
C ASN A 201 25.51 10.53 0.50
N GLU A 202 25.74 9.50 1.32
CA GLU A 202 25.12 8.18 1.15
C GLU A 202 23.59 8.25 1.29
N ILE A 203 23.08 9.00 2.28
CA ILE A 203 21.62 9.19 2.44
C ILE A 203 21.04 9.85 1.19
N ASN A 204 21.66 10.93 0.70
CA ASN A 204 21.19 11.61 -0.51
C ASN A 204 21.32 10.73 -1.76
N LYS A 205 22.36 9.90 -1.86
CA LYS A 205 22.57 8.96 -2.97
C LYS A 205 21.46 7.91 -3.05
N TRP A 206 21.08 7.31 -1.92
CA TRP A 206 20.13 6.19 -1.90
C TRP A 206 18.66 6.62 -1.79
N LEU A 207 18.38 7.70 -1.04
CA LEU A 207 17.00 8.17 -0.79
C LEU A 207 16.65 9.42 -1.61
N GLY A 208 17.63 10.08 -2.24
CA GLY A 208 17.40 11.30 -3.02
C GLY A 208 16.71 12.37 -2.17
N LEU A 209 15.65 12.97 -2.73
CA LEU A 209 14.87 14.02 -2.07
C LEU A 209 13.77 13.48 -1.12
N LYS A 210 13.69 12.15 -0.92
CA LYS A 210 12.67 11.54 -0.05
C LYS A 210 12.88 11.87 1.44
N VAL A 211 14.12 12.15 1.83
CA VAL A 211 14.51 12.53 3.21
C VAL A 211 15.33 13.81 3.15
N ARG A 212 15.19 14.65 4.19
CA ARG A 212 16.03 15.82 4.41
C ARG A 212 16.96 15.57 5.60
N PRO A 213 18.15 14.99 5.38
CA PRO A 213 19.12 14.79 6.46
C PRO A 213 19.67 16.13 6.96
N LEU A 214 19.96 16.20 8.26
CA LEU A 214 20.69 17.32 8.89
C LEU A 214 22.06 16.79 9.32
N ALA A 215 23.13 17.33 8.74
CA ALA A 215 24.50 17.03 9.14
C ALA A 215 24.99 18.04 10.17
N ILE A 216 25.64 17.54 11.23
CA ILE A 216 26.25 18.34 12.30
C ILE A 216 27.63 17.75 12.58
N ASP A 217 28.70 18.48 12.28
CA ASP A 217 30.08 18.03 12.47
C ASP A 217 30.96 19.01 13.28
N SER A 218 30.65 20.32 13.19
CA SER A 218 31.39 21.43 13.80
C SER A 218 30.59 22.74 13.70
N GLY A 219 30.73 23.65 14.67
CA GLY A 219 30.04 24.93 14.68
C GLY A 219 29.95 25.56 16.07
N SER A 220 29.44 26.79 16.16
CA SER A 220 29.12 27.40 17.45
C SER A 220 28.03 26.58 18.16
N LYS A 221 28.13 26.47 19.49
CA LYS A 221 27.15 25.74 20.30
C LYS A 221 25.73 26.24 20.05
N ASP A 222 25.54 27.56 19.97
CA ASP A 222 24.23 28.18 19.75
C ASP A 222 23.64 27.83 18.38
N ASP A 223 24.49 27.71 17.35
CA ASP A 223 24.04 27.33 16.01
C ASP A 223 23.61 25.86 15.96
N ILE A 224 24.35 24.99 16.65
CA ILE A 224 24.02 23.57 16.79
C ILE A 224 22.69 23.42 17.52
N ASP A 225 22.52 24.08 18.66
CA ASP A 225 21.30 24.04 19.47
C ASP A 225 20.08 24.57 18.68
N ARG A 226 20.25 25.68 17.94
CA ARG A 226 19.20 26.22 17.07
C ARG A 226 18.82 25.26 15.95
N ASN A 227 19.79 24.63 15.29
CA ASN A 227 19.55 23.69 14.19
C ASN A 227 18.87 22.41 14.69
N LEU A 228 19.31 21.88 15.83
CA LEU A 228 18.67 20.74 16.50
C LEU A 228 17.23 21.09 16.89
N GLY A 229 17.02 22.22 17.57
CA GLY A 229 15.70 22.70 17.96
C GLY A 229 14.74 22.78 16.76
N ARG A 230 15.17 23.42 15.67
CA ARG A 230 14.37 23.48 14.44
C ARG A 230 14.03 22.10 13.88
N HIS A 231 15.00 21.17 13.87
CA HIS A 231 14.80 19.85 13.28
C HIS A 231 13.79 18.99 14.06
N PHE A 232 13.84 19.05 15.39
CA PHE A 232 12.92 18.33 16.26
C PHE A 232 11.55 19.00 16.39
N SER A 233 11.45 20.33 16.29
CA SER A 233 10.15 21.03 16.34
C SER A 233 9.35 20.94 15.05
N SER A 234 10.00 20.79 13.89
CA SER A 234 9.34 20.79 12.57
C SER A 234 8.41 19.59 12.31
N SER A 235 8.41 18.56 13.17
CA SER A 235 7.56 17.37 13.03
C SER A 235 6.10 17.59 13.43
N ASN A 236 5.79 18.63 14.21
CA ASN A 236 4.42 18.86 14.71
C ASN A 236 3.48 19.55 13.71
N LEU A 237 3.97 19.99 12.54
CA LEU A 237 3.17 20.79 11.58
C LEU A 237 2.54 19.99 10.43
N ASN A 238 2.87 18.71 10.25
CA ASN A 238 2.31 17.87 9.16
C ASN A 238 1.25 16.86 9.64
N LYS A 239 0.69 17.04 10.84
CA LYS A 239 -0.34 16.16 11.45
C LYS A 239 -1.74 16.80 11.53
N ASN A 240 -2.04 17.83 10.73
CA ASN A 240 -3.38 18.42 10.60
C ASN A 240 -3.98 18.12 9.23
#